data_AF-A0A6N8X835-F1
#
_entry.id   AF-A0A6N8X835-F1
#
_cell.length_a   1.000
_cell.length_b   1.000
_cell.length_c   1.000
_cell.angle_alpha   90.00
_cell.angle_beta   90.00
_cell.angle_gamma   90.00
#
_symmetry.space_group_name_H-M   'P 1'
#
loop_
_entity.id
_entity.type
_entity.pdbx_description
1 polymer ?
#
loop_
_entity_poly.entity_id
_entity_poly.type
_entity_poly.pdbx_seq_one_letter_code
_entity_poly.pdbx_strand_id
1 'polypeptide(L)'
;MEPSICEGVRQMETRTKPETEREFSVRDALRKSLSANTRRAYRNGWRRFTVYCDEAGKKPMAASPADVADFLVRLASEPRSPRATTGKGAPLSMGTIRVALAAINRMYREHHRRSPTGDVKVADVFRGLGRRSYRDRRQVKALSVDEMARILACCDGQAARGRRGIIAVRDAAVMTVGFAAALRRSEICALAGRFSLGTPMPGRSGWCSCSRSRSKRCGLRSQFPRE
;
A
#
# COMPACT_ATOMS: atom_id res chain seq x y z
N MET A 1 -67.03 10.17 48.09
CA MET A 1 -66.15 9.51 49.09
C MET A 1 -65.31 8.53 48.31
N GLU A 2 -64.06 8.90 48.02
CA GLU A 2 -63.04 8.01 47.47
C GLU A 2 -62.79 6.84 48.46
N PRO A 3 -62.38 5.63 48.00
CA PRO A 3 -60.96 5.45 47.66
C PRO A 3 -60.61 4.46 46.53
N SER A 4 -59.46 4.75 45.91
CA SER A 4 -58.33 3.85 45.63
C SER A 4 -58.55 2.60 44.76
N ILE A 5 -57.87 2.58 43.61
CA ILE A 5 -56.82 1.58 43.31
C ILE A 5 -55.81 2.23 42.35
N CYS A 6 -54.57 2.34 42.85
CA CYS A 6 -53.35 2.53 42.07
C CYS A 6 -53.08 1.32 41.18
N GLU A 7 -52.78 1.49 39.89
CA GLU A 7 -51.72 0.69 39.26
C GLU A 7 -51.21 1.28 37.93
N GLY A 8 -50.08 1.99 38.05
CA GLY A 8 -48.91 1.79 37.19
C GLY A 8 -49.08 1.85 35.68
N VAL A 9 -49.27 3.05 35.13
CA VAL A 9 -48.82 3.32 33.75
C VAL A 9 -47.30 3.32 33.77
N ARG A 10 -46.68 2.15 33.58
CA ARG A 10 -45.26 2.05 33.23
C ARG A 10 -45.09 2.83 31.94
N GLN A 11 -44.50 4.01 32.04
CA GLN A 11 -43.86 4.63 30.89
C GLN A 11 -42.84 3.62 30.37
N MET A 12 -43.19 2.91 29.29
CA MET A 12 -42.17 2.38 28.40
C MET A 12 -41.57 3.60 27.72
N GLU A 13 -40.60 4.22 28.38
CA GLU A 13 -39.58 4.99 27.71
C GLU A 13 -39.10 4.12 26.56
N THR A 14 -39.50 4.50 25.34
CA THR A 14 -38.89 3.98 24.14
C THR A 14 -37.41 4.31 24.28
N ARG A 15 -36.63 3.30 24.65
CA ARG A 15 -35.17 3.32 24.63
C ARG A 15 -34.79 3.52 23.17
N THR A 16 -34.83 4.77 22.71
CA THR A 16 -34.31 5.21 21.43
C THR A 16 -32.83 4.87 21.46
N LYS A 17 -32.53 3.78 20.77
CA LYS A 17 -31.17 3.35 20.45
C LYS A 17 -30.44 4.59 19.94
N PRO A 18 -29.26 4.96 20.46
CA PRO A 18 -28.54 6.08 19.89
C PRO A 18 -28.13 5.66 18.48
N GLU A 19 -28.87 6.14 17.50
CA GLU A 19 -28.59 6.00 16.08
C GLU A 19 -27.22 6.64 15.86
N THR A 20 -26.20 5.81 15.85
CA THR A 20 -24.87 6.21 15.43
C THR A 20 -24.84 6.24 13.90
N GLU A 21 -25.83 6.91 13.29
CA GLU A 21 -25.78 7.32 11.90
C GLU A 21 -24.87 8.54 11.84
N ARG A 22 -23.56 8.28 11.92
CA ARG A 22 -22.57 9.28 11.54
C ARG A 22 -22.80 9.55 10.07
N GLU A 23 -23.54 10.63 9.79
CA GLU A 23 -23.89 11.13 8.47
C GLU A 23 -22.65 11.08 7.56
N PHE A 24 -22.62 10.10 6.66
CA PHE A 24 -21.48 9.86 5.81
C PHE A 24 -21.52 10.86 4.67
N SER A 25 -20.81 11.98 4.85
CA SER A 25 -20.81 13.06 3.87
C SER A 25 -20.19 12.63 2.54
N VAL A 26 -20.66 13.23 1.43
CA VAL A 26 -19.99 13.21 0.12
C VAL A 26 -18.49 13.54 0.27
N ARG A 27 -18.13 14.47 1.16
CA ARG A 27 -16.74 14.83 1.45
C ARG A 27 -15.95 13.65 2.03
N ASP A 28 -16.55 12.86 2.90
CA ASP A 28 -15.91 11.68 3.51
C ASP A 28 -15.81 10.53 2.51
N ALA A 29 -16.82 10.35 1.66
CA ALA A 29 -16.76 9.43 0.52
C ALA A 29 -15.60 9.78 -0.43
N LEU A 30 -15.47 11.06 -0.79
CA LEU A 30 -14.39 11.55 -1.64
C LEU A 30 -13.01 11.39 -0.97
N ARG A 31 -12.89 11.66 0.33
CA ARG A 31 -11.64 11.45 1.09
C ARG A 31 -11.25 9.97 1.17
N LYS A 32 -12.22 9.07 1.33
CA LYS A 32 -11.99 7.62 1.40
C LYS A 32 -11.82 6.97 0.02
N SER A 33 -12.16 7.66 -1.07
CA SER A 33 -12.05 7.14 -2.44
C SER A 33 -10.62 6.72 -2.84
N LEU A 34 -9.60 7.39 -2.29
CA LEU A 34 -8.20 7.11 -2.58
C LEU A 34 -7.39 6.91 -1.29
N SER A 35 -6.63 5.81 -1.25
CA SER A 35 -5.69 5.55 -0.16
C SER A 35 -4.67 6.69 -0.03
N ALA A 36 -4.19 6.95 1.19
CA ALA A 36 -3.16 7.98 1.43
C ALA A 36 -1.90 7.76 0.58
N ASN A 37 -1.52 6.50 0.36
CA ASN A 37 -0.40 6.14 -0.49
C ASN A 37 -0.67 6.46 -1.97
N THR A 38 -1.87 6.16 -2.48
CA THR A 38 -2.27 6.50 -3.86
C THR A 38 -2.27 8.02 -4.06
N ARG A 39 -2.81 8.79 -3.10
CA ARG A 39 -2.78 10.26 -3.15
C ARG A 39 -1.35 10.80 -3.19
N ARG A 40 -0.46 10.28 -2.34
CA ARG A 40 0.97 10.66 -2.35
C ARG A 40 1.63 10.31 -3.68
N ALA A 41 1.35 9.12 -4.21
CA ALA A 41 1.90 8.67 -5.49
C ALA A 41 1.45 9.56 -6.66
N TYR A 42 0.17 9.95 -6.69
CA TYR A 42 -0.34 10.88 -7.70
C TYR A 42 0.24 12.28 -7.55
N ARG A 43 0.31 12.85 -6.33
CA ARG A 43 0.97 14.14 -6.12
C ARG A 43 2.41 14.13 -6.62
N ASN A 44 3.17 13.07 -6.33
CA ASN A 44 4.54 12.93 -6.81
C ASN A 44 4.63 12.77 -8.34
N GLY A 45 3.69 12.05 -8.95
CA GLY A 45 3.60 11.92 -10.40
C GLY A 45 3.32 13.25 -11.08
N TRP A 46 2.32 13.99 -10.58
CA TRP A 46 1.96 15.31 -11.07
C TRP A 46 3.11 16.32 -10.92
N ARG A 47 3.75 16.37 -9.75
CA ARG A 47 4.91 17.25 -9.52
C ARG A 47 6.04 17.03 -10.52
N ARG A 48 6.34 15.78 -10.89
CA ARG A 48 7.36 15.50 -11.91
C ARG A 48 6.98 16.06 -13.27
N PHE A 49 5.70 15.94 -13.62
CA PHE A 49 5.19 16.46 -14.88
C PHE A 49 5.22 18.00 -14.91
N THR A 50 4.84 18.67 -13.82
CA THR A 50 4.91 20.14 -13.75
C THR A 50 6.34 20.64 -13.89
N VAL A 51 7.30 20.02 -13.18
CA VAL A 51 8.72 20.36 -13.32
C VAL A 51 9.20 20.19 -14.76
N TYR A 52 8.86 19.08 -15.42
CA TYR A 52 9.18 18.89 -16.84
C TYR A 52 8.59 20.00 -17.72
N CYS A 53 7.31 20.35 -17.50
CA CYS A 53 6.66 21.40 -18.26
C CYS A 53 7.34 22.76 -18.04
N ASP A 54 7.68 23.10 -16.81
CA ASP A 54 8.35 24.36 -16.47
C ASP A 54 9.70 24.46 -17.17
N GLU A 55 10.50 23.39 -17.15
CA GLU A 55 11.80 23.33 -17.84
C GLU A 55 11.68 23.36 -19.37
N ALA A 56 10.59 22.82 -19.93
CA ALA A 56 10.31 22.85 -21.35
C ALA A 56 9.61 24.14 -21.81
N GLY A 57 9.34 25.10 -20.90
CA GLY A 57 8.60 26.32 -21.20
C GLY A 57 7.11 26.10 -21.54
N LYS A 58 6.53 24.98 -21.09
CA LYS A 58 5.17 24.54 -21.40
C LYS A 58 4.25 24.73 -20.20
N LYS A 59 2.95 24.92 -20.45
CA LYS A 59 1.94 24.96 -19.39
C LYS A 59 1.40 23.54 -19.12
N PRO A 60 1.46 23.01 -17.88
CA PRO A 60 1.01 21.66 -17.58
C PRO A 60 -0.45 21.35 -17.96
N MET A 61 -1.34 22.36 -17.89
CA MET A 61 -2.77 22.20 -18.23
C MET A 61 -3.10 22.39 -19.71
N ALA A 62 -2.11 22.78 -20.52
CA ALA A 62 -2.24 22.96 -21.97
C ALA A 62 -1.28 22.04 -22.75
N ALA A 63 -0.74 21.01 -22.09
CA ALA A 63 0.17 20.07 -22.72
C ALA A 63 -0.52 19.25 -23.82
N SER A 64 0.17 19.12 -24.95
CA SER A 64 -0.25 18.27 -26.06
C SER A 64 0.08 16.79 -25.79
N PRO A 65 -0.53 15.84 -26.52
CA PRO A 65 -0.14 14.44 -26.45
C PRO A 65 1.35 14.20 -26.76
N ALA A 66 1.95 15.01 -27.63
CA ALA A 66 3.38 14.93 -27.92
C ALA A 66 4.25 15.30 -26.71
N ASP A 67 3.84 16.29 -25.92
CA ASP A 67 4.56 16.71 -24.71
C ASP A 67 4.49 15.63 -23.62
N VAL A 68 3.35 14.97 -23.48
CA VAL A 68 3.21 13.83 -22.57
C VAL A 68 4.09 12.67 -23.03
N ALA A 69 4.11 12.37 -24.33
CA ALA A 69 4.97 11.32 -24.88
C ALA A 69 6.45 11.60 -24.63
N ASP A 70 6.92 12.82 -24.88
CA ASP A 70 8.29 13.25 -24.59
C ASP A 70 8.62 13.16 -23.09
N PHE A 71 7.71 13.61 -22.23
CA PHE A 71 7.82 13.43 -20.79
C PHE A 71 8.00 11.97 -20.39
N LEU A 72 7.27 11.01 -20.98
CA LEU A 72 7.44 9.59 -20.68
C LEU A 72 8.84 9.07 -21.04
N VAL A 73 9.38 9.51 -22.18
CA VAL A 73 10.73 9.13 -22.63
C VAL A 73 11.79 9.68 -21.68
N ARG A 74 11.64 10.94 -21.27
CA ARG A 74 12.53 11.55 -20.27
C ARG A 74 12.45 10.84 -18.93
N LEU A 75 11.23 10.58 -18.43
CA LEU A 75 11.00 9.89 -17.17
C LEU A 75 11.56 8.47 -17.17
N ALA A 76 11.55 7.78 -18.31
CA ALA A 76 12.14 6.45 -18.45
C ALA A 76 13.68 6.47 -18.46
N SER A 77 14.29 7.61 -18.79
CA SER A 77 15.74 7.81 -18.78
C SER A 77 16.27 8.30 -17.43
N GLU A 78 15.38 8.80 -16.56
CA GLU A 78 15.75 9.20 -15.21
C GLU A 78 16.23 8.00 -14.35
N PRO A 79 17.28 8.19 -13.53
CA PRO A 79 17.75 7.18 -12.60
C PRO A 79 16.76 7.02 -11.44
N ARG A 80 16.53 5.78 -11.00
CA ARG A 80 15.62 5.47 -9.87
C ARG A 80 16.02 6.13 -8.54
N SER A 81 17.31 6.38 -8.31
CA SER A 81 17.82 6.98 -7.07
C SER A 81 18.84 8.07 -7.39
N PRO A 82 18.63 9.32 -6.93
CA PRO A 82 19.63 10.39 -7.05
C PRO A 82 20.92 10.12 -6.27
N ARG A 83 20.88 9.18 -5.32
CA ARG A 83 22.00 8.83 -4.42
C ARG A 83 22.73 7.55 -4.84
N ALA A 84 22.42 7.01 -6.02
CA ALA A 84 23.18 5.89 -6.58
C ALA A 84 24.52 6.40 -7.10
N THR A 85 25.54 6.41 -6.22
CA THR A 85 26.92 6.85 -6.48
C THR A 85 27.69 5.91 -7.41
N THR A 86 27.19 4.69 -7.62
CA THR A 86 27.74 3.75 -8.61
C THR A 86 26.80 3.77 -9.79
N GLY A 87 27.29 4.01 -11.02
CA GLY A 87 26.56 4.21 -12.29
C GLY A 87 25.64 3.08 -12.77
N LYS A 88 24.89 2.45 -11.87
CA LYS A 88 23.86 1.43 -12.06
C LYS A 88 22.52 1.92 -11.51
N GLY A 89 22.20 3.19 -11.73
CA GLY A 89 20.86 3.70 -11.49
C GLY A 89 19.92 3.10 -12.52
N ALA A 90 19.36 1.92 -12.26
CA ALA A 90 18.38 1.32 -13.16
C ALA A 90 17.28 2.35 -13.50
N PRO A 91 16.81 2.38 -14.77
CA PRO A 91 15.78 3.31 -15.19
C PRO A 91 14.53 3.17 -14.32
N LEU A 92 13.72 4.23 -14.25
CA LEU A 92 12.46 4.17 -13.52
C LEU A 92 11.61 2.98 -13.98
N SER A 93 11.01 2.28 -12.99
CA SER A 93 10.11 1.17 -13.28
C SER A 93 8.89 1.65 -14.07
N MET A 94 8.42 0.83 -15.01
CA MET A 94 7.13 1.03 -15.70
C MET A 94 5.95 1.26 -14.74
N GLY A 95 6.01 0.71 -13.52
CA GLY A 95 4.99 0.98 -12.50
C GLY A 95 4.95 2.46 -12.09
N THR A 96 6.12 3.08 -11.94
CA THR A 96 6.24 4.52 -11.62
C THR A 96 5.76 5.38 -12.78
N ILE A 97 6.13 5.04 -14.01
CA ILE A 97 5.70 5.75 -15.23
C ILE A 97 4.17 5.67 -15.37
N ARG A 98 3.58 4.49 -15.14
CA ARG A 98 2.12 4.31 -15.16
C ARG A 98 1.41 5.16 -14.11
N VAL A 99 1.99 5.28 -12.91
CA VAL A 99 1.45 6.13 -11.85
C VAL A 99 1.51 7.61 -12.25
N ALA A 100 2.56 8.05 -12.94
CA ALA A 100 2.65 9.41 -13.46
C ALA A 100 1.56 9.70 -14.50
N LEU A 101 1.33 8.78 -15.45
CA LEU A 101 0.21 8.89 -16.41
C LEU A 101 -1.15 8.96 -15.72
N ALA A 102 -1.37 8.08 -14.73
CA ALA A 102 -2.61 8.10 -13.96
C ALA A 102 -2.79 9.41 -13.19
N ALA A 103 -1.70 10.00 -12.67
CA ALA A 103 -1.72 11.29 -12.01
C ALA A 103 -2.12 12.42 -12.97
N ILE A 104 -1.50 12.47 -14.16
CA ILE A 104 -1.85 13.46 -15.20
C ILE A 104 -3.32 13.32 -15.58
N ASN A 105 -3.79 12.10 -15.87
CA ASN A 105 -5.19 11.85 -16.20
C ASN A 105 -6.13 12.30 -15.07
N ARG A 106 -5.78 11.98 -13.81
CA ARG A 106 -6.58 12.40 -12.65
C ARG A 106 -6.69 13.92 -12.55
N MET A 107 -5.58 14.65 -12.71
CA MET A 107 -5.57 16.11 -12.64
C MET A 107 -6.42 16.74 -13.76
N TYR A 108 -6.30 16.26 -14.99
CA TYR A 108 -7.16 16.72 -16.10
C TYR A 108 -8.64 16.48 -15.82
N ARG A 109 -8.99 15.31 -15.28
CA ARG A 109 -10.37 14.99 -14.88
C ARG A 109 -10.89 15.85 -13.74
N GLU A 110 -10.06 16.17 -12.75
CA GLU A 110 -10.40 17.07 -11.65
C GLU A 110 -10.65 18.51 -12.15
N HIS A 111 -10.01 18.92 -13.24
CA HIS A 111 -10.25 20.20 -13.92
C HIS A 111 -11.28 20.12 -15.06
N HIS A 112 -12.04 19.02 -15.16
CA HIS A 112 -13.06 18.81 -16.21
C HIS A 112 -12.53 18.97 -17.65
N ARG A 113 -11.26 18.63 -17.88
CA ARG A 113 -10.60 18.69 -19.21
C ARG A 113 -10.37 17.29 -19.78
N ARG A 114 -10.38 17.19 -21.11
CA ARG A 114 -10.00 15.97 -21.82
C ARG A 114 -8.51 15.70 -21.60
N SER A 115 -8.16 14.51 -21.10
CA SER A 115 -6.76 14.18 -20.83
C SER A 115 -5.99 13.84 -22.12
N PRO A 116 -4.79 14.40 -22.33
CA PRO A 116 -3.90 14.02 -23.43
C PRO A 116 -3.33 12.60 -23.28
N THR A 117 -3.48 11.97 -22.11
CA THR A 117 -2.96 10.62 -21.84
C THR A 117 -3.69 9.51 -22.60
N GLY A 118 -4.90 9.76 -23.10
CA GLY A 118 -5.70 8.79 -23.86
C GLY A 118 -5.37 8.72 -25.34
N ASP A 119 -4.43 9.54 -25.82
CA ASP A 119 -4.02 9.57 -27.23
C ASP A 119 -3.23 8.31 -27.61
N VAL A 120 -3.40 7.86 -28.86
CA VAL A 120 -2.74 6.66 -29.40
C VAL A 120 -1.22 6.79 -29.33
N LYS A 121 -0.68 7.98 -29.59
CA LYS A 121 0.76 8.25 -29.55
C LYS A 121 1.35 7.99 -28.16
N VAL A 122 0.65 8.41 -27.10
CA VAL A 122 1.07 8.21 -25.72
C VAL A 122 1.02 6.72 -25.37
N ALA A 123 -0.04 6.01 -25.80
CA ALA A 123 -0.18 4.58 -25.58
C ALA A 123 0.95 3.77 -26.27
N ASP A 124 1.31 4.14 -27.50
CA ASP A 124 2.36 3.48 -28.27
C ASP A 124 3.75 3.70 -27.67
N VAL A 125 4.07 4.94 -27.26
CA VAL A 125 5.31 5.24 -26.54
C VAL A 125 5.38 4.46 -25.23
N PHE A 126 4.31 4.44 -24.44
CA PHE A 126 4.26 3.68 -23.20
C PHE A 126 4.47 2.18 -23.44
N ARG A 127 3.89 1.62 -24.52
CA ARG A 127 4.09 0.22 -24.92
C ARG A 127 5.54 -0.05 -25.32
N GLY A 128 6.17 0.86 -26.09
CA GLY A 128 7.57 0.78 -26.48
C GLY A 128 8.52 0.76 -25.28
N LEU A 129 8.32 1.70 -24.33
CA LEU A 129 9.06 1.74 -23.07
C LEU A 129 8.87 0.45 -22.25
N GLY A 130 7.66 -0.11 -22.25
CA GLY A 130 7.33 -1.37 -21.60
C GLY A 130 8.16 -2.55 -22.11
N ARG A 131 8.37 -2.65 -23.42
CA ARG A 131 9.18 -3.72 -24.03
C ARG A 131 10.66 -3.62 -23.64
N ARG A 132 11.21 -2.41 -23.60
CA ARG A 132 12.59 -2.15 -23.14
C ARG A 132 12.78 -2.54 -21.67
N SER A 133 11.82 -2.17 -20.82
CA SER A 133 11.92 -2.32 -19.36
C SER A 133 11.57 -3.72 -18.85
N TYR A 134 10.81 -4.53 -19.61
CA TYR A 134 10.49 -5.91 -19.23
C TYR A 134 11.74 -6.78 -19.01
N ARG A 135 12.81 -6.55 -19.80
CA ARG A 135 14.10 -7.25 -19.66
C ARG A 135 14.79 -7.05 -18.32
N ASP A 136 14.44 -5.99 -17.58
CA ASP A 136 15.15 -5.56 -16.35
C ASP A 136 14.33 -5.80 -15.06
N ARG A 137 13.21 -6.53 -15.15
CA ARG A 137 12.41 -6.86 -13.96
C ARG A 137 13.10 -7.95 -13.15
N ARG A 138 13.91 -7.55 -12.18
CA ARG A 138 14.45 -8.46 -11.17
C ARG A 138 13.34 -8.97 -10.25
N GLN A 139 12.97 -10.24 -10.40
CA GLN A 139 12.25 -10.96 -9.36
C GLN A 139 13.23 -11.32 -8.25
N VAL A 140 12.94 -10.91 -7.02
CA VAL A 140 13.76 -11.31 -5.87
C VAL A 140 13.42 -12.77 -5.57
N LYS A 141 14.45 -13.61 -5.39
CA LYS A 141 14.30 -15.01 -4.96
C LYS A 141 13.46 -15.05 -3.68
N ALA A 142 12.50 -15.97 -3.63
CA ALA A 142 11.76 -16.21 -2.40
C ALA A 142 12.73 -16.70 -1.31
N LEU A 143 12.57 -16.19 -0.09
CA LEU A 143 13.35 -16.62 1.06
C LEU A 143 12.93 -18.05 1.44
N SER A 144 13.88 -18.98 1.57
CA SER A 144 13.59 -20.33 2.04
C SER A 144 13.50 -20.40 3.57
N VAL A 145 12.94 -21.51 4.09
CA VAL A 145 12.87 -21.77 5.53
C VAL A 145 14.30 -21.86 6.12
N ASP A 146 15.23 -22.54 5.45
CA ASP A 146 16.62 -22.65 5.90
C ASP A 146 17.38 -21.33 5.85
N GLU A 147 17.09 -20.48 4.86
CA GLU A 147 17.62 -19.12 4.80
C GLU A 147 17.08 -18.28 5.97
N MET A 148 15.80 -18.41 6.32
CA MET A 148 15.23 -17.75 7.48
C MET A 148 15.85 -18.24 8.80
N ALA A 149 16.00 -19.56 8.98
CA ALA A 149 16.63 -20.13 10.18
C ALA A 149 18.06 -19.59 10.38
N ARG A 150 18.84 -19.48 9.29
CA ARG A 150 20.17 -18.87 9.33
C ARG A 150 20.15 -17.39 9.71
N ILE A 151 19.19 -16.62 9.20
CA ILE A 151 19.04 -15.20 9.56
C ILE A 151 18.71 -15.05 11.05
N LEU A 152 17.83 -15.92 11.58
CA LEU A 152 17.44 -15.89 13.00
C LEU A 152 18.62 -16.27 13.92
N ALA A 153 19.41 -17.28 13.55
CA ALA A 153 20.62 -17.65 14.30
C ALA A 153 21.63 -16.49 14.41
N CYS A 154 21.74 -15.65 13.38
CA CYS A 154 22.55 -14.43 13.44
C CYS A 154 21.99 -13.41 14.45
N CYS A 155 20.66 -13.28 14.58
CA CYS A 155 20.05 -12.41 15.57
C CYS A 155 20.32 -12.92 17.00
N ASP A 156 20.23 -14.23 17.22
CA ASP A 156 20.49 -14.86 18.53
C ASP A 156 21.95 -14.67 18.96
N GLY A 157 22.90 -14.78 18.03
CA GLY A 157 24.31 -14.48 18.28
C GLY A 157 24.59 -13.02 18.69
N GLN A 158 23.66 -12.10 18.41
CA GLN A 158 23.73 -10.68 18.81
C GLN A 158 22.89 -10.36 20.06
N ALA A 159 22.26 -11.36 20.67
CA ALA A 159 21.45 -11.23 21.88
C ALA A 159 22.33 -11.07 23.14
N ALA A 160 23.18 -10.05 23.16
CA ALA A 160 23.87 -9.60 24.37
C ALA A 160 22.94 -8.77 25.27
N ARG A 161 23.20 -8.74 26.59
CA ARG A 161 22.44 -7.90 27.53
C ARG A 161 22.48 -6.42 27.12
N GLY A 162 21.35 -5.73 27.24
CA GLY A 162 21.20 -4.31 26.93
C GLY A 162 20.44 -4.02 25.62
N ARG A 163 20.58 -2.80 25.11
CA ARG A 163 19.76 -2.27 24.00
C ARG A 163 19.86 -3.09 22.70
N ARG A 164 21.03 -3.66 22.41
CA ARG A 164 21.25 -4.48 21.20
C ARG A 164 20.50 -5.81 21.24
N GLY A 165 20.45 -6.48 22.39
CA GLY A 165 19.68 -7.72 22.55
C GLY A 165 18.17 -7.50 22.39
N ILE A 166 17.63 -6.40 22.90
CA ILE A 166 16.21 -6.05 22.71
C ILE A 166 15.89 -5.84 21.22
N ILE A 167 16.78 -5.16 20.48
CA ILE A 167 16.62 -4.94 19.04
C ILE A 167 16.68 -6.28 18.29
N ALA A 168 17.62 -7.16 18.64
CA ALA A 168 17.78 -8.46 18.01
C ALA A 168 16.51 -9.34 18.20
N VAL A 169 15.99 -9.42 19.43
CA VAL A 169 14.74 -10.16 19.73
C VAL A 169 13.55 -9.57 18.97
N ARG A 170 13.43 -8.24 18.91
CA ARG A 170 12.36 -7.57 18.16
C ARG A 170 12.44 -7.89 16.67
N ASP A 171 13.62 -7.78 16.07
CA ASP A 171 13.81 -7.97 14.64
C ASP A 171 13.58 -9.45 14.26
N ALA A 172 14.05 -10.39 15.08
CA ALA A 172 13.75 -11.82 14.95
C ALA A 172 12.25 -12.12 15.01
N ALA A 173 11.52 -11.53 15.98
CA ALA A 173 10.07 -11.68 16.08
C ALA A 173 9.33 -11.11 14.86
N VAL A 174 9.71 -9.92 14.41
CA VAL A 174 9.13 -9.27 13.22
C VAL A 174 9.34 -10.11 11.96
N MET A 175 10.56 -10.63 11.76
CA MET A 175 10.89 -11.48 10.61
C MET A 175 10.11 -12.79 10.64
N THR A 176 10.06 -13.46 11.81
CA THR A 176 9.35 -14.73 11.99
C THR A 176 7.86 -14.58 11.71
N VAL A 177 7.21 -13.57 12.32
CA VAL A 177 5.78 -13.31 12.11
C VAL A 177 5.48 -12.94 10.66
N GLY A 178 6.31 -12.07 10.06
CA GLY A 178 6.16 -11.66 8.67
C GLY A 178 6.26 -12.82 7.69
N PHE A 179 7.20 -13.74 7.94
CA PHE A 179 7.43 -14.91 7.09
C PHE A 179 6.36 -15.97 7.25
N ALA A 180 6.04 -16.38 8.48
CA ALA A 180 5.07 -17.44 8.75
C ALA A 180 3.65 -17.10 8.26
N ALA A 181 3.25 -15.84 8.39
CA ALA A 181 1.92 -15.36 7.99
C ALA A 181 1.90 -14.69 6.60
N ALA A 182 3.04 -14.66 5.88
CA ALA A 182 3.20 -13.99 4.59
C ALA A 182 2.71 -12.52 4.59
N LEU A 183 2.92 -11.82 5.70
CA LEU A 183 2.42 -10.46 5.90
C LEU A 183 3.31 -9.43 5.21
N ARG A 184 2.69 -8.44 4.57
CA ARG A 184 3.42 -7.28 4.06
C ARG A 184 3.86 -6.40 5.22
N ARG A 185 4.94 -5.64 5.04
CA ARG A 185 5.44 -4.68 6.06
C ARG A 185 4.34 -3.78 6.66
N SER A 186 3.43 -3.27 5.84
CA SER A 186 2.33 -2.42 6.34
C SER A 186 1.31 -3.16 7.19
N GLU A 187 1.15 -4.46 6.98
CA GLU A 187 0.25 -5.33 7.74
C GLU A 187 0.89 -5.67 9.09
N ILE A 188 2.21 -5.94 9.11
CA ILE A 188 3.00 -6.07 10.35
C ILE A 188 2.90 -4.80 11.20
N CYS A 189 3.10 -3.62 10.60
CA CYS A 189 2.97 -2.34 11.33
C CYS A 189 1.55 -2.05 11.82
N ALA A 190 0.54 -2.70 11.23
CA ALA A 190 -0.86 -2.53 11.64
C ALA A 190 -1.30 -3.57 12.67
N LEU A 191 -0.43 -4.49 13.08
CA LEU A 191 -0.69 -5.39 14.20
C LEU A 191 -0.84 -4.56 15.48
N ALA A 192 -2.06 -4.50 15.99
CA ALA A 192 -2.41 -3.81 17.22
C ALA A 192 -3.08 -4.81 18.16
N GLY A 193 -2.51 -5.00 19.35
CA GLY A 193 -3.09 -5.85 20.41
C GLY A 193 -2.23 -7.06 20.79
N ARG A 194 -2.83 -7.94 21.61
CA ARG A 194 -2.24 -9.19 22.12
C ARG A 194 -2.11 -10.20 20.97
N PHE A 195 -0.91 -10.32 20.42
CA PHE A 195 -0.60 -11.38 19.47
C PHE A 195 -0.44 -12.70 20.24
N SER A 196 -1.39 -13.61 20.08
CA SER A 196 -1.24 -14.98 20.54
C SER A 196 -0.95 -15.86 19.34
N LEU A 197 0.23 -16.47 19.32
CA LEU A 197 0.42 -17.68 18.55
C LEU A 197 -0.42 -18.74 19.26
N GLY A 198 -1.54 -19.14 18.66
CA GLY A 198 -2.28 -20.28 19.19
C GLY A 198 -1.33 -21.48 19.31
N THR A 199 -1.46 -22.24 20.40
CA THR A 199 -0.73 -23.50 20.55
C THR A 199 -1.05 -24.40 19.35
N PRO A 200 -0.04 -25.03 18.73
CA PRO A 200 -0.29 -25.96 17.63
C PRO A 200 -1.13 -27.12 18.18
N MET A 201 -2.40 -27.19 17.77
CA MET A 201 -3.17 -28.42 17.93
C MET A 201 -2.62 -29.46 16.95
N PRO A 202 -2.52 -30.74 17.34
CA PRO A 202 -2.04 -31.78 16.44
C PRO A 202 -2.91 -31.81 15.17
N GLY A 203 -2.33 -31.38 14.05
CA GLY A 203 -2.95 -31.44 12.72
C GLY A 203 -3.61 -30.18 12.17
N ARG A 204 -3.48 -29.00 12.79
CA ARG A 204 -3.88 -27.72 12.15
C ARG A 204 -2.84 -26.62 12.35
N SER A 205 -2.49 -25.91 11.27
CA SER A 205 -1.68 -24.70 11.33
C SER A 205 -2.44 -23.58 12.05
N GLY A 206 -1.71 -22.80 12.86
CA GLY A 206 -2.24 -21.65 13.60
C GLY A 206 -2.78 -20.56 12.67
N TRP A 207 -3.67 -19.71 13.19
CA TRP A 207 -4.36 -18.68 12.42
C TRP A 207 -3.95 -17.29 12.90
N CYS A 208 -3.70 -16.36 11.96
CA CYS A 208 -3.52 -14.95 12.24
C CYS A 208 -4.66 -14.16 11.59
N SER A 209 -5.45 -13.42 12.37
CA SER A 209 -6.44 -12.49 11.85
C SER A 209 -5.81 -11.11 11.63
N CYS A 210 -5.56 -10.74 10.38
CA CYS A 210 -5.15 -9.37 10.04
C CYS A 210 -6.39 -8.53 9.69
N SER A 211 -6.67 -7.47 10.46
CA SER A 211 -7.85 -6.62 10.29
C SER A 211 -7.77 -5.66 9.09
N ARG A 212 -6.58 -5.50 8.48
CA ARG A 212 -6.35 -4.63 7.31
C ARG A 212 -5.38 -5.27 6.33
N SER A 213 -5.90 -5.85 5.26
CA SER A 213 -5.10 -6.35 4.14
C SER A 213 -5.36 -5.55 2.86
N ARG A 214 -4.37 -5.50 1.97
CA ARG A 214 -4.51 -4.84 0.66
C ARG A 214 -5.40 -5.63 -0.32
N SER A 215 -5.64 -6.91 -0.05
CA SER A 215 -6.51 -7.79 -0.83
C SER A 215 -7.52 -8.46 0.10
N LYS A 216 -8.82 -8.38 -0.19
CA LYS A 216 -9.91 -8.99 0.59
C LYS A 216 -9.82 -10.52 0.77
N ARG A 217 -8.78 -11.17 0.24
CA ARG A 217 -8.47 -12.60 0.47
C ARG A 217 -7.51 -12.74 1.67
N CYS A 218 -8.04 -12.64 2.88
CA CYS A 218 -7.44 -13.31 4.04
C CYS A 218 -8.16 -14.66 4.18
N GLY A 219 -7.60 -15.67 3.51
CA GLY A 219 -8.13 -17.03 3.47
C GLY A 219 -7.11 -17.94 2.80
N LEU A 220 -5.86 -17.87 3.24
CA LEU A 220 -4.80 -18.76 2.77
C LEU A 220 -4.50 -19.74 3.90
N ARG A 221 -4.99 -20.98 3.74
CA ARG A 221 -4.49 -22.15 4.46
C ARG A 221 -3.11 -22.46 3.92
N SER A 222 -2.04 -22.06 4.60
CA SER A 222 -0.74 -22.69 4.41
C SER A 222 -0.76 -24.01 5.19
N GLN A 223 -0.78 -25.11 4.44
CA GLN A 223 -0.43 -26.44 4.97
C GLN A 223 1.09 -26.51 4.98
N PHE A 224 1.68 -26.69 6.17
CA PHE A 224 3.09 -27.04 6.31
C PHE A 224 3.20 -28.56 6.36
N PRO A 225 4.15 -29.19 5.66
CA PRO A 225 4.42 -30.62 5.80
C PRO A 225 5.00 -30.90 7.20
N ARG A 226 4.64 -32.06 7.75
CA ARG A 226 5.19 -32.58 9.01
C ARG A 226 6.51 -33.29 8.69
N GLU A 227 7.57 -32.94 9.41
CA GLU A 227 8.64 -33.90 9.73
C GLU A 227 8.26 -34.62 11.03
#